data_AF-A0A6N9ERV3-F1
#
_entry.id   AF-A0A6N9ERV3-F1
#
_cell.length_a   1.000
_cell.length_b   1.000
_cell.length_c   1.000
_cell.angle_alpha   90.00
_cell.angle_beta   90.00
_cell.angle_gamma   90.00
#
_symmetry.space_group_name_H-M   'P 1'
#
loop_
_entity.id
_entity.type
_entity.pdbx_description
1 polymer ?
#
loop_
_entity_poly.entity_id
_entity_poly.type
_entity_poly.pdbx_seq_one_letter_code
_entity_poly.pdbx_strand_id
1 'polypeptide(L)' 'MAELMSSSEFRVALEQAFSGTMAKDASFSRAWATGKLHKQHFVHWATNHYHYIGPFGDYLGLMYANTPDHARDAKDF' A
#
# COMPACT_ATOMS: atom_id res chain seq x y z
N MET A 1 -14.38 -15.26 23.28
CA MET A 1 -13.71 -14.10 22.67
C MET A 1 -12.27 -14.49 22.47
N ALA A 2 -11.68 -14.19 21.31
CA ALA A 2 -10.26 -14.47 21.09
C ALA A 2 -9.40 -13.59 22.00
N GLU A 3 -8.27 -14.13 22.47
CA GLU A 3 -7.27 -13.36 23.22
C GLU A 3 -6.59 -12.36 22.28
N LEU A 4 -6.36 -11.13 22.78
CA LEU A 4 -5.73 -10.08 21.98
C LEU A 4 -4.21 -10.29 21.95
N MET A 5 -3.62 -10.17 20.76
CA MET A 5 -2.17 -10.20 20.58
C MET A 5 -1.51 -9.01 21.29
N SER A 6 -0.31 -9.22 21.82
CA SER A 6 0.56 -8.10 22.19
C SER A 6 0.96 -7.27 20.96
N SER A 7 1.42 -6.03 21.17
CA SER A 7 1.84 -5.17 20.06
C SER A 7 2.97 -5.79 19.22
N SER A 8 3.90 -6.52 19.84
CA SER A 8 4.99 -7.19 19.12
C SER A 8 4.49 -8.37 18.30
N GLU A 9 3.61 -9.20 18.88
CA GLU A 9 3.01 -10.32 18.17
C GLU A 9 2.15 -9.85 16.99
N PHE A 10 1.36 -8.78 17.20
CA PHE A 10 0.56 -8.20 16.14
C PHE A 10 1.41 -7.67 14.98
N ARG A 11 2.52 -6.98 15.29
CA ARG A 11 3.44 -6.50 14.25
C ARG A 11 4.07 -7.64 13.47
N VAL A 12 4.52 -8.70 14.14
CA VAL A 12 5.06 -9.89 13.48
C VAL A 12 4.00 -10.55 12.61
N ALA A 13 2.77 -10.69 13.10
CA ALA A 13 1.66 -11.26 12.35
C ALA A 13 1.33 -10.44 11.09
N LEU A 14 1.33 -9.11 11.19
CA LEU A 14 1.17 -8.22 10.03
C LEU A 14 2.27 -8.45 8.99
N GLU A 15 3.54 -8.42 9.41
CA GLU A 15 4.68 -8.61 8.50
C GLU A 15 4.64 -9.98 7.81
N GLN A 16 4.27 -11.03 8.54
CA GLN A 16 4.09 -12.38 7.99
C GLN A 16 2.94 -12.46 6.99
N ALA A 17 1.83 -11.77 7.24
CA ALA A 17 0.69 -11.74 6.33
C ALA A 17 1.01 -11.09 4.97
N PHE A 18 1.94 -10.12 4.95
CA PHE A 18 2.41 -9.48 3.72
C PHE A 18 3.56 -10.23 3.02
N SER A 19 4.11 -11.27 3.65
CA SER A 19 5.23 -12.02 3.07
C SER A 19 4.82 -12.69 1.75
N GLY A 20 5.57 -12.42 0.68
CA GLY A 20 5.31 -12.96 -0.65
C GLY A 20 4.21 -12.25 -1.45
N THR A 21 3.51 -11.26 -0.87
CA THR A 21 2.53 -10.42 -1.58
C THR A 21 3.06 -9.03 -1.93
N MET A 22 4.32 -8.76 -1.60
CA MET A 22 4.92 -7.45 -1.79
C MET A 22 5.10 -7.11 -3.28
N ALA A 23 4.88 -5.85 -3.64
CA ALA A 23 4.96 -5.39 -5.02
C ALA A 23 6.32 -5.68 -5.69
N LYS A 24 7.42 -5.72 -4.94
CA LYS A 24 8.76 -6.08 -5.46
C LYS A 24 8.81 -7.50 -6.05
N ASP A 25 7.95 -8.39 -5.55
CA ASP A 25 7.86 -9.79 -5.93
C ASP A 25 6.84 -10.01 -7.07
N ALA A 26 6.20 -8.95 -7.55
CA ALA A 26 5.39 -9.01 -8.76
C ALA A 26 6.26 -9.19 -10.02
N SER A 27 5.76 -9.96 -10.99
CA SER A 27 6.45 -10.18 -12.28
C SER A 27 6.77 -8.89 -13.01
N PHE A 28 5.84 -7.93 -12.98
CA PHE A 28 6.00 -6.61 -13.57
C PHE A 28 7.14 -5.81 -12.93
N SER A 29 7.21 -5.75 -11.60
CA SER A 29 8.26 -5.01 -10.86
C SER A 29 9.64 -5.58 -11.12
N ARG A 30 9.79 -6.91 -11.15
CA ARG A 30 11.05 -7.56 -11.54
C ARG A 30 11.44 -7.25 -12.98
N ALA A 31 10.48 -7.29 -13.91
CA ALA A 31 10.73 -6.99 -15.32
C ALA A 31 11.12 -5.50 -15.52
N TRP A 32 10.52 -4.58 -14.76
CA TRP A 32 10.95 -3.18 -14.71
C TRP A 32 12.39 -3.07 -14.23
N ALA A 33 12.69 -3.60 -13.05
CA ALA A 33 14.02 -3.49 -12.42
C ALA A 33 15.13 -4.11 -13.28
N THR A 34 14.80 -5.09 -14.12
CA THR A 34 15.76 -5.78 -15.00
C THR A 34 15.76 -5.25 -16.44
N GLY A 35 15.06 -4.14 -16.73
CA GLY A 35 15.05 -3.52 -18.06
C GLY A 35 14.36 -4.34 -19.16
N LYS A 36 13.46 -5.25 -18.79
CA LYS A 36 12.75 -6.16 -19.72
C LYS A 36 11.44 -5.60 -20.25
N LEU A 37 11.07 -4.38 -19.87
CA LEU A 37 9.80 -3.77 -20.27
C LEU A 37 9.93 -2.99 -21.59
N HIS A 38 8.86 -3.00 -22.37
CA HIS A 38 8.71 -2.18 -23.57
C HIS A 38 7.77 -1.01 -23.31
N LYS A 39 7.79 0.00 -24.19
CA LYS A 39 6.95 1.22 -24.11
C LYS A 39 5.48 0.91 -23.80
N GLN A 40 4.90 -0.11 -24.43
CA GLN A 40 3.50 -0.50 -24.21
C GLN A 40 3.22 -0.94 -22.76
N HIS A 41 4.16 -1.61 -22.10
CA HIS A 41 3.99 -1.99 -20.69
C HIS A 41 3.89 -0.76 -19.78
N PHE A 42 4.68 0.27 -20.05
CA PHE A 42 4.64 1.52 -19.30
C PHE A 42 3.36 2.32 -19.55
N VAL A 43 2.80 2.29 -20.76
CA VAL A 43 1.49 2.93 -21.05
C VAL A 43 0.39 2.30 -20.21
N HIS A 44 0.33 0.96 -20.14
CA HIS A 44 -0.64 0.27 -19.30
C HIS A 44 -0.41 0.55 -17.81
N TRP A 45 0.84 0.52 -17.36
CA TRP A 45 1.16 0.85 -15.97
C TRP A 45 0.72 2.26 -15.61
N ALA A 46 1.08 3.27 -16.41
CA ALA A 46 0.72 4.66 -16.14
C ALA A 46 -0.81 4.86 -16.11
N THR A 47 -1.53 4.22 -17.04
CA THR A 47 -3.00 4.27 -17.08
C THR A 47 -3.61 3.65 -15.82
N ASN A 48 -3.18 2.45 -15.44
CA ASN A 48 -3.66 1.79 -14.23
C ASN A 48 -3.28 2.57 -12.96
N HIS A 49 -2.06 3.11 -12.92
CA HIS A 49 -1.54 3.84 -11.77
C HIS A 49 -2.25 5.16 -11.57
N TYR A 50 -2.64 5.85 -12.64
CA TYR A 50 -3.51 7.01 -12.58
C TYR A 50 -4.84 6.69 -11.90
N HIS A 51 -5.49 5.57 -12.26
CA HIS A 51 -6.75 5.17 -11.61
C HIS A 51 -6.57 4.69 -10.17
N TYR A 52 -5.41 4.12 -9.84
CA TYR A 52 -5.09 3.68 -8.48
C TYR A 52 -4.81 4.86 -7.53
N ILE A 53 -3.95 5.80 -7.94
CA ILE A 53 -3.54 6.93 -7.10
C ILE A 53 -4.50 8.12 -7.23
N GLY A 54 -5.17 8.28 -8.38
CA GLY A 54 -6.10 9.39 -8.62
C GLY A 54 -7.09 9.67 -7.47
N PRO A 55 -7.79 8.66 -6.94
CA PRO A 55 -8.71 8.85 -5.80
C PRO A 55 -8.03 8.83 -4.42
N PHE A 56 -6.71 8.66 -4.33
CA PHE A 56 -6.00 8.48 -3.06
C PHE A 56 -6.20 9.68 -2.10
N GLY A 57 -6.18 10.90 -2.63
CA GLY A 57 -6.43 12.11 -1.84
C GLY A 57 -7.84 12.14 -1.24
N ASP A 58 -8.86 11.74 -2.00
CA ASP A 58 -10.23 11.68 -1.52
C ASP A 58 -10.40 10.60 -0.44
N TYR A 59 -9.75 9.45 -0.59
CA TYR A 59 -9.73 8.41 0.43
C TYR A 59 -9.08 8.89 1.74
N LEU A 60 -7.94 9.58 1.65
CA LEU A 60 -7.31 10.18 2.83
C LEU A 60 -8.22 11.25 3.47
N GLY A 61 -8.90 12.06 2.65
CA GLY A 61 -9.88 13.02 3.12
C GLY A 61 -10.99 12.38 3.94
N LEU A 62 -11.56 11.25 3.47
CA LEU A 62 -12.56 10.50 4.21
C LEU A 62 -12.01 9.90 5.51
N MET A 63 -10.79 9.34 5.49
CA MET A 63 -10.18 8.81 6.72
C MET A 63 -9.97 9.91 7.75
N TYR A 64 -9.36 11.03 7.35
CA TYR A 64 -9.02 12.12 8.26
C TYR A 64 -10.22 12.90 8.76
N ALA A 65 -11.28 13.04 7.97
CA ALA A 65 -12.53 13.62 8.44
C ALA A 65 -13.17 12.83 9.59
N ASN A 66 -12.85 11.54 9.72
CA ASN A 66 -13.31 10.67 10.80
C ASN A 66 -12.27 10.46 11.91
N THR A 67 -11.09 11.07 11.80
CA THR A 67 -10.05 10.96 12.83
C THR A 67 -10.46 11.75 14.07
N PRO A 68 -10.40 11.15 15.28
CA PRO A 68 -10.69 11.86 16.52
C PRO A 68 -9.80 13.09 16.72
N ASP A 69 -10.35 14.16 17.31
CA ASP A 69 -9.63 15.44 17.49
C ASP A 69 -8.30 15.33 18.27
N HIS A 70 -8.18 14.35 19.16
CA HIS A 70 -6.96 14.11 19.93
C HIS A 70 -5.87 13.36 19.13
N ALA A 71 -6.19 12.84 17.95
CA ALA A 71 -5.29 12.07 17.09
C ALA A 71 -4.82 12.88 15.86
N ARG A 72 -4.94 14.21 15.90
CA ARG A 72 -4.52 15.12 14.81
C ARG A 72 -3.02 15.09 14.52
N ASP A 73 -2.22 14.60 15.47
CA ASP A 73 -0.76 14.48 15.33
C ASP A 73 -0.34 13.21 14.57
N ALA A 74 -1.29 12.33 14.22
CA ALA A 74 -1.03 11.21 13.33
C ALA A 74 -0.69 11.74 11.94
N LYS A 75 0.62 11.87 11.66
CA LYS A 75 1.11 12.25 10.34
C LYS A 75 1.06 11.05 9.41
N ASP A 76 0.60 11.27 8.19
CA ASP A 76 0.96 10.40 7.08
C ASP A 76 2.43 10.66 6.73
N PHE A 77 3.22 9.59 6.83
CA PHE A 77 4.65 9.46 6.49
C PHE A 77 5.66 10.07 7.47
#